data_AF-Q49918-F1
#
_entry.id   AF-Q49918-F1
#
_cell.length_a   1.000
_cell.length_b   1.000
_cell.length_c   1.000
_cell.angle_alpha   90.00
_cell.angle_beta   90.00
_cell.angle_gamma   90.00
#
_symmetry.space_group_name_H-M   'P 1'
#
loop_
_entity.id
_entity.type
_entity.pdbx_description
1 polymer ?
#
loop_
_entity_poly.entity_id
_entity_poly.type
_entity_poly.pdbx_seq_one_letter_code
_entity_poly.pdbx_strand_id
1 'polypeptide(L)'
;MTGAGTFYTLRCYLDDHPIFLGRNGRISVFSSERALARYLADEHDHDLSYLSTYDDIRTAATDGSLAIDITDDNIYVLSGLSDDLADGPDAVDRDQLDLAVELLRDIGQYSEESAVDTALETNRPLGKLVAHVLSPSAVDKPVAPYSAAVREWEKLEQFVESRLRLE
;
A
#
# COMPACT_ATOMS: atom_id res chain seq x y z
N MET A 1 2.56 -5.42 4.95
CA MET A 1 3.55 -5.61 6.03
C MET A 1 4.45 -4.38 6.09
N THR A 2 4.54 -3.74 7.25
CA THR A 2 5.42 -2.57 7.50
C THR A 2 6.33 -2.87 8.68
N GLY A 3 7.26 -1.96 8.99
CA GLY A 3 8.05 -2.05 10.23
C GLY A 3 7.19 -2.03 11.51
N ALA A 4 5.98 -1.48 11.44
CA ALA A 4 5.03 -1.43 12.57
C ALA A 4 4.20 -2.72 12.74
N GLY A 5 4.12 -3.57 11.71
CA GLY A 5 3.41 -4.85 11.82
C GLY A 5 2.81 -5.36 10.51
N THR A 6 2.04 -6.45 10.63
CA THR A 6 1.23 -7.01 9.54
C THR A 6 -0.22 -6.57 9.72
N PHE A 7 -0.81 -6.06 8.65
CA PHE A 7 -2.13 -5.45 8.65
C PHE A 7 -2.99 -6.03 7.54
N TYR A 8 -4.29 -6.07 7.81
CA TYR A 8 -5.34 -6.55 6.91
C TYR A 8 -6.34 -5.43 6.66
N THR A 9 -6.84 -5.31 5.43
CA THR A 9 -7.87 -4.34 5.02
C THR A 9 -8.57 -4.84 3.75
N LEU A 10 -9.54 -4.09 3.22
CA LEU A 10 -10.11 -4.32 1.89
C LEU A 10 -9.73 -3.17 0.95
N ARG A 11 -9.51 -3.51 -0.32
CA ARG A 11 -9.29 -2.57 -1.42
C ARG A 11 -10.13 -3.04 -2.62
N CYS A 12 -10.71 -2.10 -3.36
CA CYS A 12 -11.27 -2.33 -4.68
C CYS A 12 -10.97 -1.16 -5.59
N TYR A 13 -11.37 -1.26 -6.86
CA TYR A 13 -11.31 -0.16 -7.81
C TYR A 13 -12.71 0.17 -8.32
N LEU A 14 -13.07 1.45 -8.29
CA LEU A 14 -14.28 1.99 -8.89
C LEU A 14 -13.85 3.03 -9.93
N ASP A 15 -14.22 2.82 -11.19
CA ASP A 15 -13.82 3.69 -12.30
C ASP A 15 -12.30 3.96 -12.34
N ASP A 16 -11.49 2.91 -12.18
CA ASP A 16 -10.02 2.96 -12.09
C ASP A 16 -9.46 3.77 -10.89
N HIS A 17 -10.30 4.10 -9.91
CA HIS A 17 -9.86 4.75 -8.67
C HIS A 17 -9.86 3.75 -7.51
N PRO A 18 -8.76 3.64 -6.74
CA PRO A 18 -8.67 2.77 -5.59
C PRO A 18 -9.55 3.30 -4.47
N ILE A 19 -10.39 2.42 -3.93
CA ILE A 19 -11.19 2.68 -2.74
C ILE A 19 -10.81 1.62 -1.71
N PHE A 20 -10.41 2.09 -0.53
CA PHE A 20 -10.10 1.23 0.61
C PHE A 20 -11.26 1.18 1.59
N LEU A 21 -11.27 0.14 2.43
CA LEU A 21 -12.02 0.15 3.67
C LEU A 21 -11.47 1.28 4.56
N GLY A 22 -12.19 2.38 4.62
CA GLY A 22 -11.67 3.59 5.24
C GLY A 22 -12.64 4.76 5.14
N ARG A 23 -12.23 5.92 5.64
CA ARG A 23 -12.96 7.18 5.47
C ARG A 23 -12.02 8.36 5.60
N ASN A 24 -12.33 9.44 4.88
CA ASN A 24 -11.56 10.69 4.88
C ASN A 24 -10.07 10.47 4.53
N GLY A 25 -9.81 9.67 3.50
CA GLY A 25 -8.44 9.38 3.03
C GLY A 25 -7.58 8.61 4.03
N ARG A 26 -8.19 7.94 5.02
CA ARG A 26 -7.51 7.07 5.99
C ARG A 26 -8.06 5.66 5.94
N ILE A 27 -7.14 4.70 5.89
CA ILE A 27 -7.41 3.28 5.67
C ILE A 27 -7.57 2.61 7.04
N SER A 28 -8.71 1.98 7.27
CA SER A 28 -8.93 1.12 8.44
C SER A 28 -8.12 -0.16 8.26
N VAL A 29 -7.25 -0.44 9.23
CA VAL A 29 -6.39 -1.62 9.24
C VAL A 29 -6.58 -2.44 10.49
N PHE A 30 -6.47 -3.75 10.34
CA PHE A 30 -6.69 -4.73 11.40
C PHE A 30 -5.45 -5.60 11.58
N SER A 31 -5.18 -6.04 12.81
CA SER A 31 -4.02 -6.89 13.14
C SER A 31 -4.24 -8.38 12.82
N SER A 32 -5.44 -8.77 12.41
CA SER A 32 -5.78 -10.14 12.01
C SER A 32 -7.01 -10.19 11.12
N GLU A 33 -7.13 -11.22 10.29
CA GLU A 33 -8.33 -11.52 9.50
C GLU A 33 -9.58 -11.60 10.40
N ARG A 34 -9.47 -12.22 11.58
CA ARG A 34 -10.58 -12.31 12.54
C ARG A 34 -11.05 -10.94 13.03
N ALA A 35 -10.14 -9.98 13.21
CA ALA A 35 -10.51 -8.63 13.61
C ALA A 35 -11.22 -7.90 12.46
N LEU A 36 -10.73 -8.04 11.23
CA LEU A 36 -11.39 -7.53 10.03
C LEU A 36 -12.80 -8.13 9.87
N ALA A 37 -12.95 -9.46 9.94
CA ALA A 37 -14.24 -10.14 9.81
C ALA A 37 -15.27 -9.66 10.86
N ARG A 38 -14.84 -9.39 12.09
CA ARG A 38 -15.71 -8.85 13.14
C ARG A 38 -16.18 -7.44 12.81
N TYR A 39 -15.27 -6.59 12.34
CA TYR A 39 -15.62 -5.23 11.91
C TYR A 39 -16.63 -5.25 10.74
N LEU A 40 -16.44 -6.14 9.76
CA LEU A 40 -17.34 -6.27 8.62
C LEU A 40 -18.75 -6.75 8.98
N ALA A 41 -18.92 -7.39 10.15
CA ALA A 41 -20.24 -7.82 10.63
C ALA A 41 -21.06 -6.69 11.26
N ASP A 42 -20.40 -5.63 11.72
CA ASP A 42 -21.05 -4.47 12.33
C ASP A 42 -21.43 -3.43 11.26
N GLU A 43 -22.44 -2.60 11.56
CA GLU A 43 -22.84 -1.50 10.67
C GLU A 43 -21.91 -0.30 10.84
N HIS A 44 -21.23 0.08 9.76
CA HIS A 44 -20.29 1.19 9.73
C HIS A 44 -20.50 2.08 8.50
N ASP A 45 -20.30 3.38 8.68
CA ASP A 45 -20.24 4.37 7.59
C ASP A 45 -18.77 4.59 7.19
N HIS A 46 -18.43 4.14 5.98
CA HIS A 46 -17.09 4.17 5.39
C HIS A 46 -17.20 4.07 3.87
N ASP A 47 -16.12 4.32 3.14
CA ASP A 47 -16.18 4.56 1.69
C ASP A 47 -16.65 3.35 0.87
N LEU A 48 -16.51 2.11 1.41
CA LEU A 48 -17.04 0.89 0.78
C LEU A 48 -18.53 0.62 1.06
N SER A 49 -19.16 1.25 2.05
CA SER A 49 -20.50 0.85 2.53
C SER A 49 -21.60 1.13 1.51
N TYR A 50 -21.34 2.00 0.55
CA TYR A 50 -22.26 2.39 -0.53
C TYR A 50 -22.13 1.52 -1.78
N LEU A 51 -21.16 0.60 -1.84
CA LEU A 51 -20.98 -0.27 -3.00
C LEU A 51 -22.05 -1.35 -3.04
N SER A 52 -22.56 -1.65 -4.23
CA SER A 52 -23.71 -2.55 -4.41
C SER A 52 -23.49 -3.97 -3.86
N THR A 53 -22.26 -4.48 -3.91
CA THR A 53 -21.88 -5.81 -3.41
C THR A 53 -21.38 -5.81 -1.97
N TYR A 54 -21.32 -4.64 -1.31
CA TYR A 54 -20.83 -4.59 0.07
C TYR A 54 -21.79 -5.27 1.06
N ASP A 55 -23.09 -5.27 0.76
CA ASP A 55 -24.10 -5.94 1.59
C ASP A 55 -23.89 -7.46 1.64
N ASP A 56 -23.36 -8.06 0.56
CA ASP A 56 -23.01 -9.48 0.53
C ASP A 56 -21.87 -9.80 1.51
N ILE A 57 -20.86 -8.92 1.58
CA ILE A 57 -19.73 -9.04 2.52
C ILE A 57 -20.24 -8.97 3.96
N ARG A 58 -21.07 -7.97 4.27
CA ARG A 58 -21.64 -7.80 5.61
C ARG A 58 -22.52 -8.98 6.02
N THR A 59 -23.34 -9.48 5.10
CA THR A 59 -24.20 -10.64 5.35
C THR A 59 -23.37 -11.87 5.67
N ALA A 60 -22.34 -12.16 4.86
CA ALA A 60 -21.43 -13.28 5.09
C ALA A 60 -20.64 -13.15 6.41
N ALA A 61 -20.27 -11.92 6.78
CA ALA A 61 -19.59 -11.67 8.06
C ALA A 61 -20.53 -11.94 9.25
N THR A 62 -21.79 -11.50 9.13
CA THR A 62 -22.82 -11.64 10.17
C THR A 62 -23.23 -13.09 10.39
N ASP A 63 -23.40 -13.86 9.31
CA ASP A 63 -23.79 -15.27 9.38
C ASP A 63 -22.61 -16.23 9.63
N GLY A 64 -21.38 -15.70 9.63
CA GLY A 64 -20.15 -16.44 9.89
C GLY A 64 -19.64 -17.28 8.71
N SER A 65 -20.18 -17.06 7.50
CA SER A 65 -19.72 -17.72 6.27
C SER A 65 -18.58 -16.99 5.56
N LEU A 66 -18.25 -15.76 5.97
CA LEU A 66 -17.14 -14.99 5.38
C LEU A 66 -15.80 -15.71 5.58
N ALA A 67 -15.17 -16.05 4.46
CA ALA A 67 -13.79 -16.49 4.41
C ALA A 67 -12.94 -15.36 3.82
N ILE A 68 -11.94 -14.91 4.57
CA ILE A 68 -10.94 -13.96 4.08
C ILE A 68 -9.81 -14.78 3.47
N ASP A 69 -9.57 -14.58 2.18
CA ASP A 69 -8.49 -15.22 1.43
C ASP A 69 -7.70 -14.13 0.71
N ILE A 70 -6.38 -14.12 0.91
CA ILE A 70 -5.48 -13.07 0.41
C ILE A 70 -4.57 -13.75 -0.59
N THR A 71 -4.74 -13.40 -1.86
CA THR A 71 -3.95 -13.94 -2.95
C THR A 71 -2.54 -13.33 -2.94
N ASP A 72 -1.57 -14.05 -3.52
CA ASP A 72 -0.15 -13.66 -3.49
C ASP A 72 0.11 -12.25 -4.08
N ASP A 73 -0.67 -11.84 -5.07
CA ASP A 73 -0.65 -10.51 -5.71
C ASP A 73 -1.23 -9.39 -4.82
N ASN A 74 -1.88 -9.73 -3.70
CA ASN A 74 -2.37 -8.77 -2.70
C ASN A 74 -1.55 -8.80 -1.41
N ILE A 75 -0.33 -9.36 -1.44
CA ILE A 75 0.63 -9.34 -0.34
C ILE A 75 1.67 -8.24 -0.56
N TYR A 76 1.49 -7.11 0.13
CA TYR A 76 2.39 -5.96 0.01
C TYR A 76 3.41 -5.91 1.17
N VAL A 77 4.71 -5.93 0.84
CA VAL A 77 5.81 -5.94 1.82
C VAL A 77 6.68 -4.70 1.68
N LEU A 78 6.52 -3.74 2.60
CA LEU A 78 7.29 -2.50 2.63
C LEU A 78 8.58 -2.65 3.46
N SER A 79 8.56 -3.51 4.48
CA SER A 79 9.72 -3.77 5.35
C SER A 79 10.92 -4.28 4.57
N GLY A 80 12.12 -3.80 4.92
CA GLY A 80 13.40 -4.20 4.31
C GLY A 80 13.80 -3.33 3.11
N LEU A 81 12.84 -2.73 2.40
CA LEU A 81 13.15 -1.91 1.22
C LEU A 81 14.06 -0.73 1.52
N SER A 82 13.94 -0.08 2.69
CA SER A 82 14.86 1.01 3.07
C SER A 82 16.32 0.55 3.15
N ASP A 83 16.58 -0.64 3.70
CA ASP A 83 17.91 -1.22 3.82
C ASP A 83 18.44 -1.65 2.44
N ASP A 84 17.61 -2.32 1.63
CA ASP A 84 17.99 -2.74 0.28
C ASP A 84 18.28 -1.54 -0.63
N LEU A 85 17.49 -0.46 -0.51
CA LEU A 85 17.72 0.80 -1.22
C LEU A 85 19.04 1.45 -0.81
N ALA A 86 19.49 1.28 0.44
CA ALA A 86 20.76 1.79 0.92
C ALA A 86 21.95 1.05 0.29
N ASP A 87 21.81 -0.25 0.04
CA ASP A 87 22.79 -1.10 -0.63
C ASP A 87 22.78 -0.93 -2.17
N GLY A 88 21.66 -0.46 -2.74
CA GLY A 88 21.53 -0.01 -4.11
C GLY A 88 20.61 -0.87 -4.98
N PRO A 89 20.40 -0.50 -6.25
CA PRO A 89 19.36 -1.09 -7.09
C PRO A 89 19.54 -2.59 -7.36
N ASP A 90 20.75 -3.14 -7.26
CA ASP A 90 20.98 -4.58 -7.47
C ASP A 90 20.61 -5.42 -6.23
N ALA A 91 20.46 -4.80 -5.05
CA ALA A 91 20.06 -5.45 -3.81
C ALA A 91 18.54 -5.49 -3.63
N VAL A 92 17.80 -4.66 -4.37
CA VAL A 92 16.34 -4.55 -4.25
C VAL A 92 15.64 -5.65 -5.04
N ASP A 93 14.77 -6.39 -4.37
CA ASP A 93 13.86 -7.33 -5.04
C ASP A 93 12.86 -6.58 -5.91
N ARG A 94 12.84 -6.90 -7.20
CA ARG A 94 12.01 -6.22 -8.18
C ARG A 94 10.52 -6.43 -7.94
N ASP A 95 10.10 -7.66 -7.66
CA ASP A 95 8.69 -8.02 -7.57
C ASP A 95 8.10 -7.44 -6.28
N GLN A 96 8.87 -7.46 -5.18
CA GLN A 96 8.54 -6.75 -3.95
C GLN A 96 8.37 -5.24 -4.19
N LEU A 97 9.33 -4.61 -4.89
CA LEU A 97 9.27 -3.17 -5.16
C LEU A 97 8.08 -2.80 -6.04
N ASP A 98 7.75 -3.63 -7.04
CA ASP A 98 6.65 -3.38 -7.98
C ASP A 98 5.31 -3.35 -7.22
N LEU A 99 5.04 -4.36 -6.41
CA LEU A 99 3.86 -4.42 -5.54
C LEU A 99 3.85 -3.27 -4.53
N ALA A 100 4.99 -2.96 -3.90
CA ALA A 100 5.07 -1.85 -2.96
C ALA A 100 4.73 -0.50 -3.62
N VAL A 101 5.20 -0.26 -4.84
CA VAL A 101 4.90 0.95 -5.61
C VAL A 101 3.44 1.00 -6.03
N GLU A 102 2.83 -0.12 -6.40
CA GLU A 102 1.38 -0.22 -6.66
C GLU A 102 0.59 0.25 -5.44
N LEU A 103 0.84 -0.35 -4.27
CA LEU A 103 0.15 0.03 -3.03
C LEU A 103 0.39 1.50 -2.66
N LEU A 104 1.61 2.00 -2.79
CA LEU A 104 1.92 3.41 -2.51
C LEU A 104 1.09 4.35 -3.37
N ARG A 105 1.02 4.09 -4.68
CA ARG A 105 0.21 4.89 -5.61
C ARG A 105 -1.26 4.85 -5.25
N ASP A 106 -1.77 3.66 -4.91
CA ASP A 106 -3.16 3.51 -4.51
C ASP A 106 -3.49 4.30 -3.24
N ILE A 107 -2.61 4.26 -2.24
CA ILE A 107 -2.75 5.03 -1.00
C ILE A 107 -2.70 6.54 -1.31
N GLY A 108 -1.78 6.98 -2.17
CA GLY A 108 -1.69 8.38 -2.61
C GLY A 108 -2.99 8.86 -3.27
N GLN A 109 -3.52 8.08 -4.22
CA GLN A 109 -4.75 8.40 -4.94
C GLN A 109 -5.97 8.39 -4.01
N TYR A 110 -6.14 7.36 -3.18
CA TYR A 110 -7.26 7.27 -2.23
C TYR A 110 -7.24 8.39 -1.17
N SER A 111 -6.05 8.83 -0.74
CA SER A 111 -5.91 9.93 0.22
C SER A 111 -5.89 11.32 -0.42
N GLU A 112 -5.99 11.42 -1.75
CA GLU A 112 -5.88 12.65 -2.53
C GLU A 112 -4.56 13.43 -2.28
N GLU A 113 -3.47 12.70 -2.00
CA GLU A 113 -2.18 13.27 -1.63
C GLU A 113 -1.13 13.00 -2.73
N SER A 114 -0.53 14.07 -3.25
CA SER A 114 0.48 14.00 -4.32
C SER A 114 1.89 13.57 -3.85
N ALA A 115 2.06 13.26 -2.57
CA ALA A 115 3.37 12.96 -1.97
C ALA A 115 4.07 11.77 -2.65
N VAL A 116 3.31 10.74 -3.02
CA VAL A 116 3.83 9.53 -3.67
C VAL A 116 4.27 9.83 -5.08
N ASP A 117 3.39 10.41 -5.90
CA ASP A 117 3.70 10.78 -7.29
C ASP A 117 4.92 11.69 -7.35
N THR A 118 4.96 12.70 -6.48
CA THR A 118 6.09 13.65 -6.41
C THR A 118 7.38 12.96 -6.01
N ALA A 119 7.36 11.94 -5.14
CA ALA A 119 8.57 11.20 -4.74
C ALA A 119 9.06 10.23 -5.83
N LEU A 120 8.13 9.72 -6.64
CA LEU A 120 8.40 8.76 -7.72
C LEU A 120 8.72 9.42 -9.07
N GLU A 121 8.73 10.75 -9.17
CA GLU A 121 9.22 11.45 -10.35
C GLU A 121 10.67 11.02 -10.69
N THR A 122 10.94 10.68 -11.96
CA THR A 122 12.23 10.13 -12.40
C THR A 122 13.39 11.14 -12.36
N ASN A 123 13.11 12.42 -12.13
CA ASN A 123 14.10 13.47 -11.89
C ASN A 123 14.57 13.51 -10.42
N ARG A 124 13.91 12.77 -9.51
CA ARG A 124 14.25 12.67 -8.09
C ARG A 124 15.07 11.43 -7.78
N PRO A 125 15.85 11.45 -6.68
CA PRO A 125 16.67 10.33 -6.26
C PRO A 125 15.91 9.00 -6.16
N LEU A 126 14.77 8.98 -5.44
CA LEU A 126 13.99 7.75 -5.28
C LEU A 126 13.34 7.33 -6.60
N GLY A 127 12.62 8.23 -7.27
CA GLY A 127 11.95 7.91 -8.53
C GLY A 127 12.89 7.40 -9.62
N LYS A 128 14.11 7.94 -9.72
CA LYS A 128 15.13 7.41 -10.64
C LYS A 128 15.55 5.98 -10.27
N LEU A 129 15.75 5.69 -8.98
CA LEU A 129 16.15 4.36 -8.52
C LEU A 129 15.03 3.34 -8.76
N VAL A 130 13.81 3.67 -8.35
CA VAL A 130 12.63 2.84 -8.58
C VAL A 130 12.45 2.55 -10.07
N ALA A 131 12.50 3.58 -10.92
CA ALA A 131 12.40 3.40 -12.36
C ALA A 131 13.50 2.49 -12.92
N HIS A 132 14.72 2.55 -12.38
CA HIS A 132 15.81 1.68 -12.80
C HIS A 132 15.58 0.22 -12.41
N VAL A 133 15.11 -0.05 -11.19
CA VAL A 133 14.83 -1.42 -10.73
C VAL A 133 13.68 -2.04 -11.53
N LEU A 134 12.58 -1.29 -11.70
CA LEU A 134 11.39 -1.78 -12.41
C LEU A 134 11.57 -1.81 -13.93
N SER A 135 12.42 -0.94 -14.49
CA SER A 135 12.66 -0.81 -15.92
C SER A 135 14.12 -0.40 -16.22
N PRO A 136 15.09 -1.32 -16.12
CA PRO A 136 16.51 -1.01 -16.24
C PRO A 136 16.94 -0.37 -17.57
N SER A 137 16.18 -0.60 -18.65
CA SER A 137 16.42 -0.01 -19.96
C SER A 137 15.87 1.40 -20.15
N ALA A 138 14.98 1.86 -19.26
CA ALA A 138 14.32 3.17 -19.38
C ALA A 138 15.15 4.32 -18.80
N VAL A 139 15.99 4.03 -17.80
CA VAL A 139 16.80 5.02 -17.09
C VAL A 139 18.19 4.47 -16.75
N ASP A 140 19.21 5.34 -16.84
CA ASP A 140 20.58 4.99 -16.46
C ASP A 140 20.66 4.57 -14.98
N LYS A 141 21.51 3.57 -14.72
CA LYS A 141 21.77 3.07 -13.37
C LYS A 141 22.17 4.20 -12.41
N PRO A 142 21.45 4.38 -11.28
CA PRO A 142 21.84 5.31 -10.25
C PRO A 142 23.22 4.96 -9.65
N VAL A 143 24.03 5.99 -9.42
CA VAL A 143 25.37 5.85 -8.83
C VAL A 143 25.30 6.14 -7.33
N ALA A 144 26.02 5.35 -6.54
CA ALA A 144 26.15 5.55 -5.10
C ALA A 144 26.73 6.95 -4.76
N PRO A 145 26.43 7.50 -3.56
CA PRO A 145 25.65 6.92 -2.46
C PRO A 145 24.13 7.08 -2.62
N TYR A 146 23.36 6.13 -2.09
CA TYR A 146 21.89 6.08 -2.23
C TYR A 146 21.10 6.77 -1.10
N SER A 147 21.80 7.40 -0.14
CA SER A 147 21.19 8.06 1.04
C SER A 147 20.09 9.08 0.75
N ALA A 148 20.07 9.69 -0.43
CA ALA A 148 18.99 10.60 -0.83
C ALA A 148 17.70 9.85 -1.18
N ALA A 149 17.81 8.71 -1.88
CA ALA A 149 16.68 7.84 -2.19
C ALA A 149 16.11 7.20 -0.92
N VAL A 150 16.97 6.72 -0.01
CA VAL A 150 16.57 6.17 1.30
C VAL A 150 15.75 7.19 2.11
N ARG A 151 16.23 8.43 2.24
CA ARG A 151 15.48 9.49 2.94
C ARG A 151 14.15 9.85 2.29
N GLU A 152 14.01 9.67 0.99
CA GLU A 152 12.73 9.86 0.29
C GLU A 152 11.80 8.67 0.54
N TRP A 153 12.33 7.45 0.56
CA TRP A 153 11.58 6.22 0.90
C TRP A 153 11.05 6.25 2.34
N GLU A 154 11.90 6.56 3.33
CA GLU A 154 11.50 6.65 4.74
C GLU A 154 10.36 7.67 4.95
N LYS A 155 10.31 8.74 4.15
CA LYS A 155 9.20 9.69 4.16
C LYS A 155 7.92 9.09 3.59
N LEU A 156 8.00 8.24 2.57
CA LEU A 156 6.85 7.52 2.04
C LEU A 156 6.34 6.47 3.04
N GLU A 157 7.23 5.79 3.77
CA GLU A 157 6.83 4.89 4.85
C GLU A 157 6.07 5.64 5.95
N GLN A 158 6.61 6.78 6.40
CA GLN A 158 5.92 7.64 7.38
C GLN A 158 4.58 8.17 6.85
N PHE A 159 4.51 8.50 5.56
CA PHE A 159 3.27 8.91 4.92
C PHE A 159 2.24 7.78 4.97
N VAL A 160 2.60 6.56 4.56
CA VAL A 160 1.73 5.36 4.64
C VAL A 160 1.23 5.17 6.07
N GLU A 161 2.14 5.14 7.04
CA GLU A 161 1.77 4.98 8.46
C GLU A 161 0.78 6.04 8.93
N SER A 162 0.91 7.29 8.47
CA SER A 162 -0.04 8.36 8.79
C SER A 162 -1.44 8.13 8.20
N ARG A 163 -1.53 7.42 7.06
CA ARG A 163 -2.80 7.08 6.41
C ARG A 163 -3.47 5.88 7.05
N LEU A 164 -2.72 4.99 7.70
CA LEU A 164 -3.29 3.85 8.42
C LEU A 164 -4.02 4.31 9.69
N ARG A 165 -5.23 3.80 9.91
CA ARG A 165 -6.02 3.94 11.13
C ARG A 165 -6.23 2.55 11.71
N LEU A 166 -5.57 2.28 12.83
CA LEU A 166 -5.75 1.03 13.55
C LEU A 166 -7.13 1.03 14.21
N GLU A 167 -7.91 -0.02 13.94
CA GLU A 167 -9.22 -0.29 14.54
C GLU A 167 -9.15 -1.38 15.63
#